data_AF-A0AA48LY06-F1
#
_entry.id   AF-A0AA48LY06-F1
#
_cell.length_a   1.000
_cell.length_b   1.000
_cell.length_c   1.000
_cell.angle_alpha   90.00
_cell.angle_beta   90.00
_cell.angle_gamma   90.00
#
_symmetry.space_group_name_H-M   'P 1'
#
loop_
_entity.id
_entity.type
_entity.pdbx_description
1 polymer ?
#
loop_
_entity_poly.entity_id
_entity_poly.type
_entity_poly.pdbx_seq_one_letter_code
_entity_poly.pdbx_strand_id
1 'polypeptide(L)'
;MRIFFLLMIALALSTPGYCLAQQHTNAGSTAEDVAAEQDACFTDAQKFCGGNVIFVYEMETCLADHLSRLSPKCRKQIAPTNFKKYYSGQDRPFGF
;
A
#
# COMPACT_ATOMS: atom_id res chain seq x y z
N MET A 1 29.53 24.38 -30.65
CA MET A 1 29.57 23.73 -29.32
C MET A 1 28.36 24.04 -28.44
N ARG A 2 27.82 25.26 -28.44
CA ARG A 2 26.58 25.62 -27.70
C ARG A 2 25.33 24.88 -28.17
N ILE A 3 25.21 24.64 -29.48
CA ILE A 3 24.06 23.98 -30.11
C ILE A 3 23.95 22.49 -29.70
N PHE A 4 25.06 21.77 -29.61
CA PHE A 4 25.08 20.39 -29.11
C PHE A 4 24.66 20.30 -27.64
N PHE A 5 25.07 21.28 -26.83
CA PHE A 5 24.69 21.36 -25.42
C PHE A 5 23.18 21.60 -25.26
N LEU A 6 22.58 22.44 -26.12
CA LEU A 6 21.14 22.70 -26.13
C LEU A 6 20.32 21.49 -26.61
N LEU A 7 20.83 20.72 -27.59
CA LEU A 7 20.19 19.50 -28.07
C LEU A 7 20.16 18.39 -27.01
N MET A 8 21.22 18.25 -26.21
CA MET A 8 21.26 17.26 -25.12
C MET A 8 20.32 17.63 -23.96
N ILE A 9 20.15 18.93 -23.68
CA ILE A 9 19.16 19.41 -22.71
C ILE A 9 17.73 19.12 -23.19
N ALA A 10 17.45 19.35 -24.47
CA ALA A 10 16.13 19.10 -25.06
C ALA A 10 15.72 17.61 -25.03
N LEU A 11 16.66 16.69 -25.17
CA LEU A 11 16.42 15.24 -25.08
C LEU A 11 16.18 14.72 -23.65
N ALA A 12 16.59 15.48 -22.63
CA ALA A 12 16.33 15.14 -21.22
C ALA A 12 14.92 15.57 -20.74
N LEU A 13 14.23 16.42 -21.50
CA LEU A 13 12.87 16.91 -21.19
C LEU A 13 11.77 16.05 -21.83
N SER A 14 12.12 15.09 -22.69
CA SER A 14 11.19 14.15 -23.32
C SER A 14 11.08 12.80 -22.62
N THR A 15 11.64 12.65 -21.42
CA THR A 15 11.28 11.51 -20.57
C THR A 15 9.85 11.75 -20.10
N PRO A 16 8.84 10.97 -20.56
CA PRO A 16 7.59 10.90 -19.80
C PRO A 16 8.03 10.63 -18.37
N GLY A 17 7.62 11.54 -17.49
CA GLY A 17 8.12 11.61 -16.12
C GLY A 17 8.28 10.20 -15.58
N TYR A 18 9.49 9.92 -15.08
CA TYR A 18 9.61 9.04 -13.95
C TYR A 18 8.72 9.66 -12.86
N CYS A 19 7.41 9.41 -12.94
CA CYS A 19 6.55 9.36 -11.79
C CYS A 19 7.12 8.17 -11.01
N LEU A 20 8.22 8.43 -10.29
CA LEU A 20 8.37 7.85 -8.98
C LEU A 20 7.16 8.36 -8.22
N ALA A 21 6.05 7.66 -8.41
CA ALA A 21 5.03 7.55 -7.42
C ALA A 21 5.74 6.86 -6.24
N GLN A 22 6.54 7.64 -5.50
CA GLN A 22 6.73 7.40 -4.09
C GLN A 22 5.36 7.62 -3.49
N GLN A 23 4.50 6.62 -3.64
CA GLN A 23 3.29 6.50 -2.84
C GLN A 23 3.77 6.18 -1.45
N HIS A 24 4.14 7.23 -0.73
CA HIS A 24 4.19 7.15 0.71
C HIS A 24 2.76 6.86 1.18
N THR A 25 2.59 5.63 1.65
CA THR A 25 1.88 5.26 2.88
C THR A 25 0.45 5.75 2.99
N ASN A 26 -0.49 4.95 2.49
CA ASN A 26 -1.81 4.67 3.07
C ASN A 26 -2.34 3.43 2.35
N ALA A 27 -3.01 2.52 3.07
CA ALA A 27 -3.60 1.30 2.53
C ALA A 27 -4.36 1.61 1.23
N GLY A 28 -3.78 1.22 0.10
CA GLY A 28 -4.46 1.38 -1.17
C GLY A 28 -5.64 0.40 -1.26
N SER A 29 -6.53 0.64 -2.21
CA SER A 29 -7.78 -0.11 -2.36
C SER A 29 -7.72 -1.15 -3.48
N THR A 30 -6.55 -1.40 -4.06
CA THR A 30 -6.36 -2.44 -5.08
C THR A 30 -6.06 -3.80 -4.44
N ALA A 31 -6.18 -4.88 -5.22
CA ALA A 31 -5.83 -6.22 -4.73
C ALA A 31 -4.34 -6.33 -4.36
N GLU A 32 -3.50 -5.64 -5.12
CA GLU A 32 -2.05 -5.56 -4.90
C GLU A 32 -1.74 -4.86 -3.57
N ASP A 33 -2.44 -3.76 -3.26
CA ASP A 33 -2.28 -3.04 -2.00
C ASP A 33 -2.71 -3.90 -0.80
N VAL A 34 -3.85 -4.60 -0.94
CA VAL A 34 -4.38 -5.51 0.07
C VAL A 34 -3.40 -6.66 0.34
N ALA A 35 -2.82 -7.24 -0.72
CA ALA A 35 -1.82 -8.30 -0.60
C ALA A 35 -0.52 -7.79 0.05
N ALA A 36 -0.06 -6.59 -0.32
CA ALA A 36 1.11 -5.96 0.28
C ALA A 36 0.92 -5.67 1.77
N GLU A 37 -0.28 -5.26 2.17
CA GLU A 37 -0.62 -5.09 3.58
C GLU A 37 -0.65 -6.41 4.34
N GLN A 38 -1.30 -7.44 3.79
CA GLN A 38 -1.31 -8.78 4.38
C GLN A 38 0.11 -9.28 4.64
N ASP A 39 0.98 -9.24 3.62
CA ASP A 39 2.37 -9.69 3.75
C ASP A 39 3.13 -8.88 4.82
N ALA A 40 3.00 -7.55 4.79
CA ALA A 40 3.69 -6.68 5.73
C ALA A 40 3.24 -6.86 7.18
N CYS A 41 1.95 -7.19 7.39
CA CYS A 41 1.33 -7.27 8.70
C CYS A 41 1.15 -8.69 9.24
N PHE A 42 1.36 -9.74 8.44
CA PHE A 42 1.11 -11.12 8.84
C PHE A 42 1.84 -11.55 10.12
N THR A 43 3.13 -11.23 10.25
CA THR A 43 3.90 -11.57 11.45
C THR A 43 3.42 -10.81 12.70
N ASP A 44 3.05 -9.55 12.54
CA ASP A 44 2.49 -8.75 13.63
C ASP A 44 1.10 -9.28 14.03
N ALA A 45 0.29 -9.70 13.07
CA ALA A 45 -1.00 -10.32 13.28
C ALA A 45 -0.89 -11.67 14.00
N GLN A 46 0.07 -12.51 13.64
CA GLN A 46 0.34 -13.74 14.41
C GLN A 46 0.71 -13.43 15.86
N LYS A 47 1.54 -12.42 16.07
CA LYS A 47 2.06 -12.05 17.39
C LYS A 47 1.00 -11.44 18.30
N PHE A 48 0.15 -10.56 17.77
CA PHE A 48 -0.78 -9.75 18.55
C PHE A 48 -2.22 -10.24 18.47
N CYS A 49 -2.61 -10.88 17.35
CA CYS A 49 -3.98 -11.31 17.07
C CYS A 49 -4.18 -12.84 17.11
N GLY A 50 -3.14 -13.61 17.45
CA GLY A 50 -3.25 -15.06 17.65
C GLY A 50 -3.43 -15.89 16.37
N GLY A 51 -3.12 -15.32 15.20
CA GLY A 51 -3.07 -16.06 13.93
C GLY A 51 -4.42 -16.45 13.33
N ASN A 52 -5.54 -16.07 13.94
CA ASN A 52 -6.89 -16.44 13.51
C ASN A 52 -7.54 -15.39 12.59
N VAL A 53 -6.74 -14.53 11.98
CA VAL A 53 -7.23 -13.49 11.07
C VAL A 53 -7.24 -14.04 9.65
N ILE A 54 -8.43 -14.37 9.15
CA ILE A 54 -8.62 -14.93 7.81
C ILE A 54 -8.74 -13.79 6.80
N PHE A 55 -9.33 -12.67 7.23
CA PHE A 55 -9.56 -11.51 6.39
C PHE A 55 -8.72 -10.31 6.82
N VAL A 56 -8.39 -9.48 5.83
CA VAL A 56 -7.59 -8.24 6.04
C VAL A 56 -8.28 -7.29 7.00
N TYR A 57 -9.61 -7.19 6.93
CA TYR A 57 -10.36 -6.31 7.84
C TYR A 57 -10.24 -6.75 9.30
N GLU A 58 -10.18 -8.06 9.59
CA GLU A 58 -10.03 -8.58 10.96
C GLU A 58 -8.62 -8.28 11.47
N MET A 59 -7.62 -8.43 10.60
CA MET A 59 -6.24 -8.07 10.89
C MET A 59 -6.09 -6.58 11.19
N GLU A 60 -6.61 -5.71 10.32
CA GLU A 60 -6.59 -4.24 10.53
C GLU A 60 -7.24 -3.87 11.87
N THR A 61 -8.43 -4.41 12.12
CA THR A 61 -9.22 -4.12 13.32
C THR A 61 -8.45 -4.51 14.58
N CYS A 62 -7.88 -5.71 14.61
CA CYS A 62 -7.10 -6.17 15.76
C CYS A 62 -5.81 -5.35 15.94
N LEU A 63 -5.06 -5.11 14.86
CA LEU A 63 -3.77 -4.42 14.95
C LEU A 63 -3.91 -2.92 15.27
N ALA A 64 -5.10 -2.33 15.10
CA ALA A 64 -5.39 -0.96 15.52
C ALA A 64 -5.13 -0.73 17.02
N ASP A 65 -5.35 -1.74 17.87
CA ASP A 65 -5.06 -1.66 19.31
C ASP A 65 -3.56 -1.82 19.64
N HIS A 66 -2.73 -2.06 18.63
CA HIS A 66 -1.32 -2.39 18.77
C HIS A 66 -0.37 -1.49 17.96
N LEU A 67 -0.86 -0.39 17.38
CA LEU A 67 -0.12 0.49 16.45
C LEU A 67 1.31 0.83 16.87
N SER A 68 1.53 1.18 18.14
CA SER A 68 2.85 1.56 18.67
C SER A 68 3.85 0.39 18.72
N ARG A 69 3.35 -0.85 18.73
CA ARG A 69 4.13 -2.09 18.89
C ARG A 69 4.32 -2.86 17.60
N LEU A 70 3.66 -2.46 16.52
CA LEU A 70 3.78 -3.08 15.20
C LEU A 70 5.21 -2.95 14.64
N SER A 71 5.56 -3.79 13.69
CA SER A 71 6.79 -3.63 12.94
C SER A 71 6.77 -2.34 12.11
N PRO A 72 7.95 -1.77 11.78
CA PRO A 72 8.02 -0.64 10.86
C PRO A 72 7.42 -0.93 9.47
N LYS A 73 7.37 -2.21 9.05
CA LYS A 73 6.77 -2.62 7.79
C LYS A 73 5.25 -2.54 7.87
N CYS A 74 4.64 -3.17 8.86
CA CYS A 74 3.19 -3.14 9.02
C CYS A 74 2.67 -1.73 9.30
N ARG A 75 3.37 -0.92 10.12
CA ARG A 75 2.98 0.48 10.39
C ARG A 75 2.86 1.35 9.13
N LYS A 76 3.58 1.02 8.06
CA LYS A 76 3.52 1.78 6.80
C LYS A 76 2.30 1.43 5.95
N GLN A 77 1.73 0.25 6.17
CA GLN A 77 0.58 -0.26 5.44
C GLN A 77 -0.72 -0.08 6.22
N ILE A 78 -0.67 -0.23 7.55
CA ILE A 78 -1.85 -0.19 8.38
C ILE A 78 -2.47 1.21 8.40
N ALA A 79 -3.75 1.28 8.08
CA ALA A 79 -4.59 2.44 8.25
C ALA A 79 -5.84 2.03 9.03
N PRO A 80 -6.52 2.96 9.72
CA PRO A 80 -7.85 2.70 10.25
C PRO A 80 -8.75 2.18 9.12
N THR A 81 -9.45 1.07 9.35
CA THR A 81 -10.31 0.43 8.35
C THR A 81 -11.27 1.46 7.73
N ASN A 82 -11.10 1.71 6.44
CA ASN A 82 -12.06 2.46 5.65
C ASN A 82 -12.81 1.46 4.77
N PHE A 83 -14.11 1.28 4.99
CA PHE A 83 -14.95 0.39 4.20
C PHE A 83 -14.86 0.67 2.69
N LYS A 84 -14.53 1.89 2.28
CA LYS A 84 -14.23 2.21 0.87
C LYS A 84 -13.17 1.27 0.28
N LYS A 85 -12.12 0.91 1.02
CA LYS A 85 -11.08 -0.05 0.60
C LYS A 85 -11.68 -1.40 0.14
N TYR A 86 -12.76 -1.82 0.78
CA TYR A 86 -13.45 -3.09 0.52
C TYR A 86 -14.63 -2.97 -0.47
N TYR A 87 -15.08 -1.75 -0.78
CA TYR A 87 -16.29 -1.51 -1.60
C TYR A 87 -16.08 -0.56 -2.80
N SER A 88 -14.93 0.09 -2.96
CA SER A 88 -14.66 1.00 -4.09
C SER A 88 -13.93 0.30 -5.22
N GLY A 89 -14.70 -0.33 -6.09
CA GLY A 89 -14.16 -0.95 -7.30
C GLY A 89 -15.14 -1.99 -7.78
N GLN A 90 -15.58 -1.85 -9.01
CA GLN A 90 -16.61 -2.65 -9.64
C GLN A 90 -16.05 -4.02 -10.10
N ASP A 91 -15.27 -4.68 -9.26
CA ASP A 91 -14.79 -6.05 -9.41
C ASP A 91 -14.99 -6.76 -8.07
N ARG A 92 -16.21 -7.27 -7.83
CA ARG A 92 -16.54 -8.03 -6.62
C ARG A 92 -15.91 -9.43 -6.73
N PRO A 93 -14.86 -9.81 -5.96
CA PRO A 93 -14.32 -11.17 -6.01
C PRO A 93 -15.24 -12.18 -5.31
N PHE A 94 -16.16 -11.68 -4.47
CA PHE A 94 -17.12 -12.47 -3.68
C PHE A 94 -18.54 -11.87 -3.73
N GLY A 95 -19.02 -11.49 -4.92
CA GLY A 95 -20.43 -11.15 -5.11
C GLY A 95 -21.29 -12.42 -5.20
N PHE A 96 -22.26 -12.56 -4.29
CA PHE A 96 -23.53 -13.21 -4.64
C PHE A 96 -24.40 -12.22 -5.45
#